data_AF-A0A147BVV0-F1
#
_entry.id   AF-A0A147BVV0-F1
#
_cell.length_a   1.000
_cell.length_b   1.000
_cell.length_c   1.000
_cell.angle_alpha   90.00
_cell.angle_beta   90.00
_cell.angle_gamma   90.00
#
_symmetry.space_group_name_H-M   'P 1'
#
loop_
_entity.id
_entity.type
_entity.pdbx_description
1 polymer ?
#
loop_
_entity_poly.entity_id
_entity_poly.type
_entity_poly.pdbx_seq_one_letter_code
_entity_poly.pdbx_strand_id
1 'polypeptide(L)'
;MNCWTRARIFFITALICSATADTKAEDDVCKTADCMRLGLELSDAINTSADPCDDFYDYVCKKWKNKTEIPPYLPSYGHLWLIRDEVAKKINADILGNMTEIAFQAESLNETIAMAYQLCMKEDSSHPAEEIKRLRDTLTRFGILEWPMMTGSNKTINWQELYRKIRIEGDMSFIFSVNLKPNLTNTSVRAIDIDASEFLHSLDQIYGARQQNDSAVEAYKDFIKQTVILFSGEEDINVTTKIAEDIFDFEVNLKKNIYELEFELPDDLKNASMDEYQYYEYEYPASGSESELLQARSEESTGSPEKDPEPSTKLKDIDRILNSGWRQLLTDIFKDASVNLTGEEEVNAFDEGFLVGAMKLLNGTSGDVVNNYFGWKLLYKLGPIASHNMTT
;
A
#
# COMPACT_ATOMS: atom_id res chain seq x y z
N MET A 1 58.47 -42.66 42.58
CA MET A 1 57.62 -43.14 41.48
C MET A 1 58.22 -42.69 40.17
N ASN A 2 58.77 -43.62 39.38
CA ASN A 2 59.51 -43.31 38.15
C ASN A 2 58.58 -42.97 36.98
N CYS A 3 59.09 -42.20 36.01
CA CYS A 3 58.36 -41.69 34.83
C CYS A 3 57.60 -42.79 34.05
N TRP A 4 58.08 -44.03 34.11
CA TRP A 4 57.47 -45.21 33.49
C TRP A 4 56.12 -45.63 34.10
N THR A 5 55.87 -45.31 35.38
CA THR A 5 54.61 -45.65 36.06
C THR A 5 53.48 -44.69 35.68
N ARG A 6 53.79 -43.42 35.37
CA ARG A 6 52.81 -42.41 34.93
C ARG A 6 52.39 -42.62 33.47
N ALA A 7 53.30 -43.03 32.60
CA ALA A 7 52.99 -43.32 31.20
C ALA A 7 52.02 -44.50 31.04
N ARG A 8 52.18 -45.57 31.83
CA ARG A 8 51.29 -46.74 31.77
C ARG A 8 49.86 -46.45 32.26
N ILE A 9 49.70 -45.58 33.25
CA ILE A 9 48.37 -45.18 33.74
C ILE A 9 47.62 -44.37 32.67
N PHE A 10 48.31 -43.45 31.97
CA PHE A 10 47.71 -42.63 30.91
C PHE A 10 47.28 -43.45 29.68
N PHE A 11 48.07 -44.44 29.27
CA PHE A 11 47.72 -45.32 28.14
C PHE A 11 46.58 -46.29 28.47
N ILE A 12 46.46 -46.76 29.72
CA ILE A 12 45.37 -47.65 30.13
C ILE A 12 44.05 -46.88 30.27
N THR A 13 44.06 -45.61 30.72
CA THR A 13 42.85 -44.76 30.73
C THR A 13 42.39 -44.35 29.33
N ALA A 14 43.32 -44.15 28.38
CA ALA A 14 42.96 -43.81 27.00
C ALA A 14 42.34 -45.01 26.25
N LEU A 15 42.78 -46.24 26.51
CA LEU A 15 42.24 -47.44 25.87
C LEU A 15 40.90 -47.91 26.47
N ILE A 16 40.61 -47.59 27.74
CA ILE A 16 39.31 -47.92 28.36
C ILE A 16 38.20 -46.95 27.91
N CYS A 17 38.54 -45.70 27.53
CA CYS A 17 37.56 -44.77 26.94
C CYS A 17 37.26 -45.03 25.45
N SER A 18 38.02 -45.89 24.76
CA SER A 18 37.81 -46.17 23.32
C SER A 18 37.09 -47.49 23.03
N ALA A 19 36.67 -48.25 24.05
CA ALA A 19 36.10 -49.59 23.87
C ALA A 19 34.63 -49.75 24.33
N THR A 20 33.93 -48.65 24.65
CA THR A 20 32.47 -48.66 24.89
C THR A 20 31.76 -47.43 24.32
N ALA A 21 32.15 -46.99 23.13
CA ALA A 21 31.22 -46.27 22.26
C ALA A 21 30.58 -47.33 21.36
N ASP A 22 29.53 -47.96 21.89
CA ASP A 22 28.67 -48.86 21.15
C ASP A 22 28.22 -48.15 19.87
N THR A 23 28.61 -48.72 18.72
CA THR A 23 28.22 -48.26 17.39
C THR A 23 26.74 -48.53 17.18
N LYS A 24 25.89 -47.57 17.58
CA LYS A 24 24.50 -47.49 17.16
C LYS A 24 23.94 -46.07 17.36
N ALA A 25 24.42 -45.14 16.56
CA ALA A 25 23.58 -44.06 16.10
C ALA A 25 23.35 -44.34 14.62
N GLU A 26 22.21 -44.95 14.29
CA GLU A 26 21.68 -44.81 12.95
C GLU A 26 21.55 -43.29 12.76
N ASP A 27 22.27 -42.77 11.78
CA ASP A 27 22.38 -41.35 11.47
C ASP A 27 20.98 -40.82 11.17
N ASP A 28 20.28 -40.27 12.19
CA ASP A 28 18.90 -39.77 12.17
C ASP A 28 18.76 -38.48 11.31
N VAL A 29 19.66 -38.34 10.34
CA VAL A 29 19.71 -37.27 9.36
C VAL A 29 18.75 -37.64 8.24
N CYS A 30 17.77 -36.76 8.01
CA CYS A 30 16.84 -36.91 6.90
C CYS A 30 17.56 -36.90 5.56
N LYS A 31 17.36 -37.94 4.75
CA LYS A 31 17.99 -38.13 3.42
C LYS A 31 16.97 -38.12 2.27
N THR A 32 15.76 -37.61 2.51
CA THR A 32 14.77 -37.41 1.45
C THR A 32 15.26 -36.32 0.48
N ALA A 33 14.74 -36.34 -0.75
CA ALA A 33 15.09 -35.32 -1.74
C ALA A 33 14.80 -33.90 -1.24
N ASP A 34 13.68 -33.70 -0.53
CA ASP A 34 13.31 -32.40 0.03
C ASP A 34 14.25 -31.94 1.14
N CYS A 35 14.66 -32.84 2.05
CA CYS A 35 15.62 -32.51 3.10
C CYS A 35 17.00 -32.15 2.53
N MET A 36 17.46 -32.87 1.52
CA MET A 36 18.73 -32.55 0.86
C MET A 36 18.66 -31.21 0.13
N ARG A 37 17.57 -30.93 -0.59
CA ARG A 37 17.36 -29.66 -1.29
C ARG A 37 17.34 -28.48 -0.31
N LEU A 38 16.49 -28.56 0.72
CA LEU A 38 16.38 -27.50 1.73
C LEU A 38 17.69 -27.32 2.52
N GLY A 39 18.36 -28.41 2.87
CA GLY A 39 19.65 -28.36 3.56
C GLY A 39 20.73 -27.64 2.73
N LEU A 40 20.75 -27.85 1.41
CA LEU A 40 21.65 -27.13 0.50
C LEU A 40 21.27 -25.65 0.37
N GLU A 41 19.99 -25.34 0.20
CA GLU A 41 19.48 -23.95 0.13
C GLU A 41 19.86 -23.16 1.40
N LEU A 42 19.63 -23.74 2.58
CA LEU A 42 19.96 -23.12 3.87
C LEU A 42 21.48 -22.96 4.03
N SER A 43 22.26 -23.99 3.68
CA SER A 43 23.73 -23.93 3.77
C SER A 43 24.34 -22.89 2.83
N ASP A 44 23.71 -22.59 1.69
CA ASP A 44 24.17 -21.56 0.76
C ASP A 44 23.93 -20.14 1.33
N ALA A 45 22.88 -19.95 2.14
CA ALA A 45 22.53 -18.68 2.75
C ALA A 45 23.30 -18.37 4.06
N ILE A 46 23.63 -19.40 4.86
CA ILE A 46 24.24 -19.23 6.19
C ILE A 46 25.67 -18.70 6.11
N ASN A 47 25.96 -17.62 6.84
CA ASN A 47 27.30 -17.13 7.15
C ASN A 47 27.83 -17.69 8.47
N THR A 48 28.52 -18.83 8.42
CA THR A 48 29.11 -19.47 9.62
C THR A 48 30.25 -18.69 10.28
N SER A 49 30.67 -17.56 9.70
CA SER A 49 31.68 -16.67 10.28
C SER A 49 31.10 -15.65 11.26
N ALA A 50 29.78 -15.45 11.27
CA ALA A 50 29.08 -14.63 12.26
C ALA A 50 28.70 -15.47 13.48
N ASP A 51 28.62 -14.87 14.67
CA ASP A 51 28.03 -15.51 15.84
C ASP A 51 26.50 -15.29 15.80
N PRO A 52 25.67 -16.35 15.76
CA PRO A 52 24.22 -16.20 15.77
C PRO A 52 23.68 -15.54 17.04
N CYS A 53 24.44 -15.54 18.15
CA CYS A 53 24.06 -14.86 19.39
C CYS A 53 24.29 -13.34 19.32
N ASP A 54 25.16 -12.88 18.41
CA ASP A 54 25.48 -11.46 18.23
C ASP A 54 24.67 -10.84 17.10
N ASP A 55 24.59 -11.50 15.93
CA ASP A 55 23.81 -11.06 14.77
C ASP A 55 23.22 -12.27 14.03
N PHE A 56 22.03 -12.67 14.47
CA PHE A 56 21.32 -13.79 13.87
C PHE A 56 20.95 -13.53 12.41
N TYR A 57 20.68 -12.28 12.03
CA TYR A 57 20.33 -11.93 10.65
C TYR A 57 21.53 -12.08 9.72
N ASP A 58 22.71 -11.62 10.11
CA ASP A 58 23.93 -11.84 9.32
C ASP A 58 24.24 -13.34 9.22
N TYR A 59 24.13 -14.06 10.34
CA TYR A 59 24.35 -15.52 10.37
C TYR A 59 23.45 -16.26 9.37
N VAL A 60 22.16 -15.94 9.28
CA VAL A 60 21.22 -16.69 8.43
C VAL A 60 21.06 -16.13 7.01
N CYS A 61 21.24 -14.83 6.79
CA CYS A 61 20.89 -14.18 5.51
C CYS A 61 22.07 -13.57 4.75
N LYS A 62 23.24 -13.36 5.36
CA LYS A 62 24.29 -12.52 4.75
C LYS A 62 24.79 -13.03 3.40
N LYS A 63 25.00 -14.34 3.25
CA LYS A 63 25.46 -14.87 1.95
C LYS A 63 24.39 -14.74 0.88
N TRP A 64 23.13 -14.97 1.23
CA TRP A 64 22.00 -14.74 0.32
C TRP A 64 21.94 -13.28 -0.12
N LYS A 65 21.99 -12.33 0.84
CA LYS A 65 21.99 -10.89 0.55
C LYS A 65 23.15 -10.47 -0.37
N ASN A 66 24.33 -11.05 -0.19
CA ASN A 66 25.50 -10.71 -1.02
C ASN A 66 25.43 -11.30 -2.44
N LYS A 67 24.73 -12.43 -2.62
CA LYS A 67 24.59 -13.12 -3.90
C LYS A 67 23.39 -12.63 -4.71
N THR A 68 22.36 -12.13 -4.03
CA THR A 68 21.11 -11.71 -4.64
C THR A 68 21.12 -10.22 -4.94
N GLU A 69 21.01 -9.89 -6.23
CA GLU A 69 20.81 -8.51 -6.67
C GLU A 69 19.32 -8.14 -6.60
N ILE A 70 19.04 -6.93 -6.13
CA ILE A 70 17.68 -6.38 -6.18
C ILE A 70 17.39 -6.02 -7.64
N PRO A 71 16.32 -6.57 -8.26
CA PRO A 71 15.96 -6.21 -9.61
C PRO A 71 15.70 -4.70 -9.73
N PRO A 72 16.08 -4.04 -10.84
CA PRO A 72 16.04 -2.58 -10.96
C PRO A 72 14.62 -1.99 -10.89
N TYR A 73 13.59 -2.81 -11.06
CA TYR A 73 12.19 -2.43 -11.00
C TYR A 73 11.54 -2.68 -9.64
N LEU A 74 12.29 -3.14 -8.62
CA LEU A 74 11.80 -3.37 -7.26
C LEU A 74 12.55 -2.50 -6.26
N PRO A 75 11.87 -1.89 -5.27
CA PRO A 75 12.53 -1.11 -4.23
C PRO A 75 13.22 -1.99 -3.17
N SER A 76 12.82 -3.26 -3.05
CA SER A 76 13.40 -4.24 -2.15
C SER A 76 13.21 -5.65 -2.73
N TYR A 77 14.05 -6.59 -2.29
CA TYR A 77 13.94 -7.98 -2.73
C TYR A 77 14.27 -8.93 -1.58
N GLY A 78 13.42 -9.94 -1.42
CA GLY A 78 13.47 -10.92 -0.33
C GLY A 78 12.77 -12.21 -0.75
N HIS A 79 12.73 -13.19 0.15
CA HIS A 79 12.12 -14.50 -0.16
C HIS A 79 10.63 -14.39 -0.56
N LEU A 80 9.87 -13.48 0.04
CA LEU A 80 8.46 -13.29 -0.34
C LEU A 80 8.33 -12.76 -1.78
N TRP A 81 9.19 -11.83 -2.20
CA TRP A 81 9.24 -11.34 -3.58
C TRP A 81 9.64 -12.44 -4.56
N LEU A 82 10.59 -13.30 -4.20
CA LEU A 82 10.96 -14.45 -5.00
C LEU A 82 9.77 -15.38 -5.22
N ILE A 83 9.03 -15.72 -4.17
CA ILE A 83 7.83 -16.56 -4.27
C ILE A 83 6.76 -15.88 -5.13
N ARG A 84 6.51 -14.58 -4.92
CA ARG A 84 5.55 -13.79 -5.74
C ARG A 84 5.93 -13.83 -7.23
N ASP A 85 7.21 -13.66 -7.55
CA ASP A 85 7.72 -13.71 -8.93
C ASP A 85 7.59 -15.11 -9.56
N GLU A 86 7.92 -16.18 -8.83
CA GLU A 86 7.73 -17.56 -9.31
C GLU A 86 6.26 -17.90 -9.57
N VAL A 87 5.37 -17.46 -8.67
CA VAL A 87 3.92 -17.64 -8.83
C VAL A 87 3.41 -16.86 -10.03
N ALA A 88 3.80 -15.59 -10.17
CA ALA A 88 3.42 -14.75 -11.31
C ALA A 88 3.88 -15.36 -12.64
N LYS A 89 5.11 -15.87 -12.70
CA LYS A 89 5.65 -16.57 -13.89
C LYS A 89 4.82 -17.80 -14.26
N LYS A 90 4.45 -18.64 -13.28
CA LYS A 90 3.60 -19.82 -13.52
C LYS A 90 2.21 -19.44 -13.97
N ILE A 91 1.58 -18.45 -13.33
CA ILE A 91 0.26 -17.94 -13.76
C ILE A 91 0.33 -17.44 -15.21
N ASN A 92 1.35 -16.64 -15.54
CA ASN A 92 1.50 -16.07 -16.88
C ASN A 92 1.80 -17.14 -17.93
N ALA A 93 2.71 -18.08 -17.67
CA ALA A 93 3.14 -19.08 -18.64
C ALA A 93 2.14 -20.24 -18.77
N ASP A 94 1.68 -20.79 -17.65
CA ASP A 94 0.94 -22.06 -17.64
C ASP A 94 -0.57 -21.85 -17.76
N ILE A 95 -1.08 -20.73 -17.24
CA ILE A 95 -2.52 -20.44 -17.18
C ILE A 95 -2.89 -19.43 -18.27
N LEU A 96 -2.41 -18.19 -18.15
CA LEU A 96 -2.90 -17.08 -18.98
C LEU A 96 -2.35 -17.13 -20.42
N GLY A 97 -1.07 -17.47 -20.60
CA GLY A 97 -0.44 -17.57 -21.92
C GLY A 97 -0.98 -18.70 -22.80
N ASN A 98 -1.62 -19.70 -22.19
CA ASN A 98 -2.25 -20.82 -22.90
C ASN A 98 -3.73 -20.61 -23.21
N MET A 99 -4.33 -19.50 -22.75
CA MET A 99 -5.73 -19.19 -23.08
C MET A 99 -5.85 -18.75 -24.54
N THR A 100 -6.79 -19.36 -25.27
CA THR A 100 -7.05 -19.06 -26.68
C THR A 100 -7.50 -17.61 -26.89
N GLU A 101 -7.17 -17.04 -28.06
CA GLU A 101 -7.66 -15.72 -28.47
C GLU A 101 -9.20 -15.68 -28.46
N ILE A 102 -9.76 -14.67 -27.80
CA ILE A 102 -11.20 -14.53 -27.64
C ILE A 102 -11.73 -13.53 -28.65
N ALA A 103 -12.71 -13.96 -29.43
CA ALA A 103 -13.45 -13.09 -30.33
C ALA A 103 -14.39 -12.16 -29.52
N PHE A 104 -13.94 -10.94 -29.26
CA PHE A 104 -14.69 -9.70 -28.92
C PHE A 104 -15.81 -9.70 -27.85
N GLN A 105 -16.22 -10.83 -27.27
CA GLN A 105 -17.21 -10.92 -26.17
C GLN A 105 -16.85 -12.12 -25.29
N ALA A 106 -16.64 -11.87 -23.99
CA ALA A 106 -16.47 -12.93 -23.00
C ALA A 106 -17.85 -13.38 -22.51
N GLU A 107 -18.14 -14.67 -22.61
CA GLU A 107 -19.38 -15.29 -22.13
C GLU A 107 -19.20 -15.95 -20.75
N SER A 108 -17.96 -16.14 -20.32
CA SER A 108 -17.59 -16.73 -19.02
C SER A 108 -16.54 -15.92 -18.26
N LEU A 109 -16.42 -16.18 -16.96
CA LEU A 109 -15.38 -15.57 -16.11
C LEU A 109 -13.97 -15.83 -16.65
N ASN A 110 -13.69 -17.06 -17.10
CA ASN A 110 -12.38 -17.42 -17.66
C ASN A 110 -12.07 -16.61 -18.92
N GLU A 111 -13.08 -16.38 -19.75
CA GLU A 111 -12.93 -15.56 -20.95
C GLU A 111 -12.73 -14.08 -20.61
N THR A 112 -13.41 -13.56 -19.58
CA THR A 112 -13.17 -12.19 -19.11
C THR A 112 -11.74 -12.01 -18.61
N ILE A 113 -11.23 -12.98 -17.85
CA ILE A 113 -9.85 -12.97 -17.35
C ILE A 113 -8.84 -13.01 -18.50
N ALA A 114 -9.03 -13.92 -19.47
CA ALA A 114 -8.12 -14.02 -20.60
C ALA A 114 -8.13 -12.77 -21.48
N MET A 115 -9.32 -12.21 -21.73
CA MET A 115 -9.47 -10.96 -22.49
C MET A 115 -8.76 -9.80 -21.79
N ALA A 116 -8.95 -9.64 -20.47
CA ALA A 116 -8.27 -8.59 -19.71
C ALA A 116 -6.75 -8.75 -19.75
N TYR A 117 -6.24 -9.97 -19.61
CA TYR A 117 -4.81 -10.26 -19.73
C TYR A 117 -4.28 -9.91 -21.12
N GLN A 118 -4.94 -10.38 -22.19
CA GLN A 118 -4.53 -10.11 -23.58
C GLN A 118 -4.54 -8.62 -23.90
N LEU A 119 -5.54 -7.86 -23.42
CA LEU A 119 -5.59 -6.41 -23.59
C LEU A 119 -4.45 -5.70 -22.87
N CYS A 120 -4.07 -6.17 -21.68
CA CYS A 120 -2.95 -5.60 -20.92
C CYS A 120 -1.58 -5.93 -21.54
N MET A 121 -1.42 -7.13 -22.12
CA MET A 121 -0.16 -7.59 -22.69
C MET A 121 0.08 -7.09 -24.12
N LYS A 122 -0.96 -6.61 -24.79
CA LYS A 122 -0.84 -6.07 -26.14
C LYS A 122 -0.12 -4.73 -26.09
N GLU A 123 1.07 -4.66 -26.67
CA GLU A 123 1.77 -3.40 -26.86
C GLU A 123 0.89 -2.42 -27.64
N ASP A 124 0.60 -1.27 -27.04
CA ASP A 124 -0.11 -0.20 -27.72
C ASP A 124 0.85 0.45 -28.72
N SER A 125 0.57 0.26 -30.02
CA SER A 125 1.32 0.90 -31.11
C SER A 125 0.73 2.26 -31.50
N SER A 126 -0.21 2.80 -30.71
CA SER A 126 -0.81 4.10 -30.95
C SER A 126 0.23 5.21 -30.98
N HIS A 127 -0.07 6.27 -31.73
CA HIS A 127 0.76 7.47 -31.72
C HIS A 127 0.55 8.23 -30.40
N PRO A 128 1.57 8.94 -29.86
CA PRO A 128 1.45 9.65 -28.58
C PRO A 128 0.25 10.60 -28.49
N ALA A 129 -0.14 11.23 -29.61
CA ALA A 129 -1.32 12.09 -29.69
C ALA A 129 -2.64 11.33 -29.46
N GLU A 130 -2.73 10.05 -29.87
CA GLU A 130 -3.88 9.19 -29.63
C GLU A 130 -3.95 8.77 -28.16
N GLU A 131 -2.80 8.47 -27.53
CA GLU A 131 -2.72 8.16 -26.10
C GLU A 131 -3.18 9.35 -25.25
N ILE A 132 -2.68 10.56 -25.54
CA ILE A 132 -3.11 11.81 -24.89
C ILE A 132 -4.62 12.02 -25.09
N LYS A 133 -5.13 11.80 -26.31
CA LYS A 133 -6.57 11.93 -26.57
C LYS A 133 -7.39 10.94 -25.74
N ARG A 134 -6.97 9.68 -25.63
CA ARG A 134 -7.63 8.64 -24.83
C ARG A 134 -7.70 9.04 -23.35
N LEU A 135 -6.61 9.60 -22.82
CA LEU A 135 -6.57 10.13 -21.45
C LEU A 135 -7.49 11.35 -21.28
N ARG A 136 -7.51 12.29 -22.22
CA ARG A 136 -8.45 13.43 -22.20
C ARG A 136 -9.91 12.99 -22.26
N ASP A 137 -10.24 12.01 -23.11
CA ASP A 137 -11.58 11.44 -23.20
C ASP A 137 -11.97 10.77 -21.86
N THR A 138 -11.01 10.11 -21.20
CA THR A 138 -11.20 9.52 -19.87
C THR A 138 -11.42 10.57 -18.79
N LEU A 139 -10.64 11.66 -18.78
CA LEU A 139 -10.86 12.80 -17.88
C LEU A 139 -12.27 13.40 -18.07
N THR A 140 -12.69 13.57 -19.33
CA THR A 140 -14.02 14.09 -19.67
C THR A 140 -15.13 13.18 -19.12
N ARG A 141 -14.97 11.86 -19.20
CA ARG A 141 -15.90 10.88 -18.65
C ARG A 141 -16.09 11.06 -17.14
N PHE A 142 -15.00 11.32 -16.41
CA PHE A 142 -15.07 11.60 -14.97
C PHE A 142 -15.55 13.03 -14.63
N GLY A 143 -15.84 13.88 -15.63
CA GLY A 143 -16.35 15.23 -15.44
C GLY A 143 -15.27 16.33 -15.45
N ILE A 144 -14.01 15.98 -15.71
CA ILE A 144 -12.93 16.94 -15.96
C ILE A 144 -12.97 17.33 -17.44
N LEU A 145 -13.72 18.39 -17.76
CA LEU A 145 -13.94 18.81 -19.15
C LEU A 145 -12.75 19.55 -19.77
N GLU A 146 -11.89 20.13 -18.94
CA GLU A 146 -10.69 20.85 -19.35
C GLU A 146 -9.61 20.63 -18.30
N TRP A 147 -8.46 20.11 -18.73
CA TRP A 147 -7.29 19.92 -17.89
C TRP A 147 -6.00 20.17 -18.69
N PRO A 148 -5.06 20.95 -18.15
CA PRO A 148 -5.18 21.74 -16.93
C PRO A 148 -6.14 22.93 -17.12
N MET A 149 -6.83 23.32 -16.05
CA MET A 149 -7.62 24.55 -15.99
C MET A 149 -6.73 25.72 -15.59
N MET A 150 -6.82 26.82 -16.33
CA MET A 150 -6.01 28.01 -16.09
C MET A 150 -6.35 28.70 -14.76
N THR A 151 -5.34 29.26 -14.10
CA THR A 151 -5.49 29.97 -12.84
C THR A 151 -6.50 31.09 -12.94
N GLY A 152 -7.47 31.13 -12.02
CA GLY A 152 -8.51 32.16 -11.99
C GLY A 152 -9.63 31.98 -13.02
N SER A 153 -9.77 30.78 -13.59
CA SER A 153 -10.93 30.38 -14.39
C SER A 153 -12.25 30.72 -13.68
N ASN A 154 -13.21 31.26 -14.43
CA ASN A 154 -14.55 31.59 -13.93
C ASN A 154 -15.53 30.40 -13.97
N LYS A 155 -15.08 29.23 -14.42
CA LYS A 155 -15.92 28.04 -14.52
C LYS A 155 -16.25 27.52 -13.12
N THR A 156 -17.53 27.25 -12.89
CA THR A 156 -17.99 26.65 -11.64
C THR A 156 -17.66 25.16 -11.63
N ILE A 157 -16.95 24.71 -10.60
CA ILE A 157 -16.58 23.30 -10.42
C ILE A 157 -17.36 22.73 -9.25
N ASN A 158 -18.15 21.69 -9.52
CA ASN A 158 -18.83 20.92 -8.49
C ASN A 158 -17.98 19.70 -8.14
N TRP A 159 -17.14 19.85 -7.12
CA TRP A 159 -16.25 18.78 -6.68
C TRP A 159 -17.02 17.56 -6.17
N GLN A 160 -18.24 17.72 -5.64
CA GLN A 160 -19.06 16.60 -5.17
C GLN A 160 -19.50 15.73 -6.35
N GLU A 161 -19.94 16.34 -7.46
CA GLU A 161 -20.28 15.58 -8.68
C GLU A 161 -19.06 14.85 -9.25
N LEU A 162 -17.92 15.54 -9.32
CA LEU A 162 -16.66 14.98 -9.77
C LEU A 162 -16.22 13.78 -8.91
N TYR A 163 -16.20 13.96 -7.59
CA TYR A 163 -15.85 12.90 -6.65
C TYR A 163 -16.82 11.70 -6.77
N ARG A 164 -18.14 11.96 -6.87
CA ARG A 164 -19.14 10.89 -7.05
C ARG A 164 -18.90 10.08 -8.32
N LYS A 165 -18.63 10.72 -9.46
CA LYS A 165 -18.31 10.02 -10.72
C LYS A 165 -17.05 9.18 -10.58
N ILE A 166 -15.98 9.74 -10.00
CA ILE A 166 -14.73 9.02 -9.74
C ILE A 166 -14.96 7.80 -8.84
N ARG A 167 -15.76 7.97 -7.77
CA ARG A 167 -16.09 6.90 -6.82
C ARG A 167 -16.92 5.79 -7.47
N ILE A 168 -17.96 6.13 -8.23
CA ILE A 168 -18.93 5.16 -8.76
C ILE A 168 -18.46 4.51 -10.06
N GLU A 169 -17.89 5.27 -11.00
CA GLU A 169 -17.44 4.72 -12.28
C GLU A 169 -16.04 4.11 -12.21
N GLY A 170 -15.18 4.62 -11.32
CA GLY A 170 -13.78 4.23 -11.24
C GLY A 170 -13.39 3.44 -10.00
N ASP A 171 -14.28 3.31 -9.01
CA ASP A 171 -13.97 2.78 -7.67
C ASP A 171 -12.74 3.47 -7.02
N MET A 172 -12.53 4.75 -7.35
CA MET A 172 -11.35 5.51 -6.92
C MET A 172 -11.70 6.51 -5.82
N SER A 173 -10.74 6.72 -4.92
CA SER A 173 -10.84 7.65 -3.80
C SER A 173 -9.56 8.46 -3.71
N PHE A 174 -9.59 9.77 -3.94
CA PHE A 174 -8.37 10.60 -3.97
C PHE A 174 -8.23 11.54 -2.78
N ILE A 175 -9.21 11.63 -1.89
CA ILE A 175 -9.15 12.50 -0.71
C ILE A 175 -9.55 11.69 0.51
N PHE A 176 -10.81 11.28 0.56
CA PHE A 176 -11.33 10.31 1.53
C PHE A 176 -11.86 9.10 0.78
N SER A 177 -11.93 7.96 1.47
CA SER A 177 -12.54 6.74 0.98
C SER A 177 -13.97 6.61 1.53
N VAL A 178 -14.84 5.94 0.77
CA VAL A 178 -16.20 5.57 1.21
C VAL A 178 -16.40 4.09 0.87
N ASN A 179 -16.44 3.25 1.90
CA ASN A 179 -16.46 1.79 1.79
C ASN A 179 -17.55 1.17 2.67
N LEU A 180 -17.75 -0.14 2.53
CA LEU A 180 -18.61 -0.92 3.43
C LEU A 180 -17.75 -1.87 4.25
N LYS A 181 -17.53 -1.54 5.53
CA LYS A 181 -16.77 -2.37 6.48
C LYS A 181 -17.69 -2.89 7.59
N PRO A 182 -17.28 -3.92 8.35
CA PRO A 182 -17.97 -4.26 9.60
C PRO A 182 -18.02 -3.05 10.54
N ASN A 183 -19.10 -2.89 11.30
CA ASN A 183 -19.17 -1.89 12.35
C ASN A 183 -18.15 -2.21 13.45
N LEU A 184 -17.54 -1.17 14.01
CA LEU A 184 -16.43 -1.31 14.98
C LEU A 184 -16.84 -1.95 16.30
N THR A 185 -18.09 -1.73 16.71
CA THR A 185 -18.63 -2.24 17.98
C THR A 185 -19.42 -3.54 17.79
N ASN A 186 -19.95 -3.77 16.58
CA ASN A 186 -20.71 -4.96 16.23
C ASN A 186 -20.40 -5.42 14.80
N THR A 187 -19.42 -6.31 14.68
CA THR A 187 -18.94 -6.83 13.38
C THR A 187 -19.98 -7.65 12.60
N SER A 188 -21.12 -7.99 13.21
CA SER A 188 -22.26 -8.62 12.50
C SER A 188 -23.09 -7.61 11.70
N VAL A 189 -22.87 -6.30 11.89
CA VAL A 189 -23.54 -5.22 11.16
C VAL A 189 -22.52 -4.57 10.22
N ARG A 190 -22.98 -4.18 9.02
CA ARG A 190 -22.18 -3.37 8.08
C ARG A 190 -22.37 -1.89 8.38
N ALA A 191 -21.29 -1.13 8.26
CA ALA A 191 -21.27 0.31 8.38
C ALA A 191 -20.70 0.94 7.10
N ILE A 192 -21.16 2.16 6.82
CA ILE A 192 -20.53 3.05 5.86
C ILE A 192 -19.24 3.53 6.51
N ASP A 193 -18.11 3.13 5.95
CA ASP A 193 -16.79 3.44 6.44
C ASP A 193 -16.23 4.63 5.66
N ILE A 194 -15.89 5.71 6.36
CA ILE A 194 -15.35 6.94 5.78
C ILE A 194 -14.04 7.24 6.46
N ASP A 195 -13.00 7.37 5.66
CA ASP A 195 -11.64 7.49 6.16
C ASP A 195 -10.76 8.31 5.21
N ALA A 196 -9.54 8.66 5.63
CA ALA A 196 -8.53 9.15 4.71
C ALA A 196 -8.32 8.16 3.55
N SER A 197 -8.12 8.68 2.34
CA SER A 197 -7.79 7.81 1.21
C SER A 197 -6.36 7.30 1.36
N GLU A 198 -6.16 6.02 1.06
CA GLU A 198 -4.82 5.42 1.01
C GLU A 198 -3.87 6.14 0.04
N PHE A 199 -4.44 6.80 -0.97
CA PHE A 199 -3.69 7.61 -1.92
C PHE A 199 -2.93 8.77 -1.25
N LEU A 200 -3.36 9.23 -0.07
CA LEU A 200 -2.72 10.31 0.66
C LEU A 200 -1.51 9.85 1.50
N HIS A 201 -1.29 8.54 1.70
CA HIS A 201 -0.20 8.02 2.56
C HIS A 201 1.18 7.99 1.87
N SER A 202 1.26 8.13 0.55
CA SER A 202 2.57 8.25 -0.14
C SER A 202 3.23 9.63 0.04
N LEU A 203 2.66 10.52 0.87
CA LEU A 203 2.99 11.93 0.97
C LEU A 203 3.60 12.34 2.33
N ASP A 204 4.02 11.40 3.18
CA ASP A 204 4.69 11.71 4.46
C ASP A 204 5.95 12.56 4.23
N GLN A 205 6.75 12.20 3.21
CA GLN A 205 7.85 13.01 2.70
C GLN A 205 7.38 14.37 2.15
N ILE A 206 6.18 14.45 1.59
CA ILE A 206 5.58 15.68 1.03
C ILE A 206 5.06 16.62 2.12
N TYR A 207 4.63 16.11 3.27
CA TYR A 207 4.35 16.93 4.45
C TYR A 207 5.65 17.52 5.03
N GLY A 208 6.71 16.71 5.15
CA GLY A 208 8.04 17.14 5.58
C GLY A 208 8.77 18.04 4.57
N ALA A 209 8.36 18.01 3.30
CA ALA A 209 8.99 18.70 2.17
C ALA A 209 9.23 20.19 2.32
N ARG A 210 8.37 20.90 3.07
CA ARG A 210 8.56 22.34 3.28
C ARG A 210 9.73 22.65 4.22
N GLN A 211 10.22 21.66 4.95
CA GLN A 211 11.27 21.82 5.95
C GLN A 211 12.64 21.29 5.48
N GLN A 212 12.68 20.42 4.46
CA GLN A 212 13.91 19.82 3.95
C GLN A 212 13.94 19.82 2.41
N ASN A 213 15.12 20.01 1.83
CA ASN A 213 15.32 19.93 0.39
C ASN A 213 15.40 18.46 -0.04
N ASP A 214 14.24 17.81 -0.14
CA ASP A 214 14.10 16.40 -0.50
C ASP A 214 14.00 16.23 -2.02
N SER A 215 14.87 15.41 -2.61
CA SER A 215 14.90 15.15 -4.05
C SER A 215 13.64 14.47 -4.59
N ALA A 216 12.95 13.66 -3.80
CA ALA A 216 11.72 12.99 -4.21
C ALA A 216 10.56 13.99 -4.35
N VAL A 217 10.52 15.00 -3.46
CA VAL A 217 9.54 16.09 -3.53
C VAL A 217 9.75 16.91 -4.80
N GLU A 218 11.00 17.29 -5.07
CA GLU A 218 11.30 18.07 -6.28
C GLU A 218 11.01 17.29 -7.56
N ALA A 219 11.32 15.98 -7.58
CA ALA A 219 10.94 15.10 -8.68
C ALA A 219 9.41 15.00 -8.86
N TYR A 220 8.64 14.95 -7.77
CA TYR A 220 7.17 14.90 -7.84
C TYR A 220 6.56 16.21 -8.34
N LYS A 221 7.06 17.36 -7.87
CA LYS A 221 6.64 18.67 -8.39
C LYS A 221 6.97 18.81 -9.88
N ASP A 222 8.17 18.39 -10.29
CA ASP A 222 8.54 18.38 -11.69
C ASP A 222 7.64 17.43 -12.48
N PHE A 223 7.31 16.25 -11.96
CA PHE A 223 6.40 15.32 -12.63
C PHE A 223 5.00 15.92 -12.87
N ILE A 224 4.44 16.62 -11.88
CA ILE A 224 3.18 17.36 -12.05
C ILE A 224 3.35 18.39 -13.17
N LYS A 225 4.41 19.19 -13.12
CA LYS A 225 4.69 20.26 -14.09
C LYS A 225 4.87 19.73 -15.52
N GLN A 226 5.66 18.68 -15.73
CA GLN A 226 5.86 18.08 -17.04
C GLN A 226 4.54 17.53 -17.60
N THR A 227 3.69 16.98 -16.74
CA THR A 227 2.35 16.53 -17.14
C THR A 227 1.44 17.70 -17.54
N VAL A 228 1.49 18.81 -16.79
CA VAL A 228 0.77 20.04 -17.13
C VAL A 228 1.24 20.58 -18.51
N ILE A 229 2.54 20.62 -18.77
CA ILE A 229 3.12 21.05 -20.06
C ILE A 229 2.60 20.14 -21.18
N LEU A 230 2.73 18.82 -21.01
CA LEU A 230 2.32 17.82 -21.99
C LEU A 230 0.84 17.93 -22.40
N PHE A 231 -0.06 18.19 -21.44
CA PHE A 231 -1.49 18.26 -21.69
C PHE A 231 -2.00 19.64 -22.12
N SER A 232 -1.34 20.73 -21.72
CA SER A 232 -1.74 22.08 -22.12
C SER A 232 -1.17 22.50 -23.47
N GLY A 233 0.06 22.06 -23.80
CA GLY A 233 0.86 22.67 -24.85
C GLY A 233 1.27 24.11 -24.53
N GLU A 234 1.17 24.53 -23.25
CA GLU A 234 1.56 25.86 -22.80
C GLU A 234 3.08 25.96 -22.67
N GLU A 235 3.65 26.99 -23.29
CA GLU A 235 5.09 27.24 -23.29
C GLU A 235 5.51 28.17 -22.14
N ASP A 236 4.58 28.92 -21.53
CA ASP A 236 4.88 29.76 -20.37
C ASP A 236 5.16 28.90 -19.12
N ILE A 237 6.45 28.80 -18.80
CA ILE A 237 6.95 28.08 -17.63
C ILE A 237 6.35 28.62 -16.32
N ASN A 238 6.06 29.91 -16.22
CA ASN A 238 5.50 30.48 -14.99
C ASN A 238 4.07 30.00 -14.75
N VAL A 239 3.28 29.90 -15.82
CA VAL A 239 1.90 29.38 -15.77
C VAL A 239 1.90 27.92 -15.36
N THR A 240 2.70 27.09 -16.05
CA THR A 240 2.75 25.64 -15.77
C THR A 240 3.31 25.33 -14.39
N THR A 241 4.32 26.09 -13.93
CA THR A 241 4.86 26.00 -12.57
C THR A 241 3.81 26.39 -11.54
N LYS A 242 3.05 27.47 -11.77
CA LYS A 242 2.01 27.91 -10.82
C LYS A 242 0.90 26.86 -10.65
N ILE A 243 0.43 26.27 -11.75
CA ILE A 243 -0.58 25.19 -11.69
C ILE A 243 -0.05 23.99 -10.91
N ALA A 244 1.20 23.58 -11.17
CA ALA A 244 1.82 22.46 -10.46
C ALA A 244 1.98 22.75 -8.96
N GLU A 245 2.42 23.96 -8.60
CA GLU A 245 2.52 24.41 -7.20
C GLU A 245 1.17 24.44 -6.50
N ASP A 246 0.11 24.89 -7.17
CA ASP A 246 -1.24 24.94 -6.58
C ASP A 246 -1.80 23.53 -6.31
N ILE A 247 -1.57 22.57 -7.22
CA ILE A 247 -1.92 21.15 -7.00
C ILE A 247 -1.14 20.60 -5.79
N PHE A 248 0.18 20.82 -5.77
CA PHE A 248 1.05 20.32 -4.71
C PHE A 248 0.70 20.93 -3.34
N ASP A 249 0.42 22.24 -3.29
CA ASP A 249 0.04 22.93 -2.06
C ASP A 249 -1.32 22.45 -1.54
N PHE A 250 -2.25 22.11 -2.43
CA PHE A 250 -3.50 21.49 -2.04
C PHE A 250 -3.26 20.12 -1.38
N GLU A 251 -2.38 19.28 -1.94
CA GLU A 251 -1.98 18.00 -1.36
C GLU A 251 -1.35 18.14 0.03
N VAL A 252 -0.42 19.09 0.18
CA VAL A 252 0.22 19.38 1.46
C VAL A 252 -0.82 19.81 2.51
N ASN A 253 -1.80 20.63 2.11
CA ASN A 253 -2.85 21.08 3.02
C ASN A 253 -3.85 19.96 3.38
N LEU A 254 -4.14 19.03 2.47
CA LEU A 254 -4.90 17.82 2.81
C LEU A 254 -4.16 17.00 3.87
N LYS A 255 -2.86 16.76 3.68
CA LYS A 255 -2.05 15.95 4.59
C LYS A 255 -1.81 16.62 5.95
N LYS A 256 -1.72 17.95 6.02
CA LYS A 256 -1.73 18.70 7.29
C LYS A 256 -2.96 18.40 8.14
N ASN A 257 -4.14 18.35 7.52
CA ASN A 257 -5.38 18.02 8.26
C ASN A 257 -5.39 16.58 8.79
N ILE A 258 -4.54 15.67 8.26
CA ILE A 258 -4.32 14.34 8.82
C ILE A 258 -3.40 14.43 10.05
N TYR A 259 -2.22 15.05 9.89
CA TYR A 259 -1.18 15.07 10.92
C TYR A 259 -1.41 16.00 12.10
N GLU A 260 -2.12 17.11 11.91
CA GLU A 260 -2.49 18.00 13.02
C GLU A 260 -3.33 17.26 14.09
N LEU A 261 -3.87 16.07 13.77
CA LEU A 261 -4.59 15.20 14.69
C LEU A 261 -3.84 13.94 15.12
N GLU A 262 -2.95 13.36 14.28
CA GLU A 262 -2.14 12.20 14.70
C GLU A 262 -1.09 12.55 15.79
N PHE A 263 -0.76 13.84 15.98
CA PHE A 263 0.35 14.29 16.86
C PHE A 263 -0.05 14.99 18.18
N GLU A 264 -1.13 14.58 18.86
CA GLU A 264 -1.23 14.77 20.33
C GLU A 264 -0.42 13.69 21.09
N LEU A 265 0.86 13.50 20.70
CA LEU A 265 1.79 12.66 21.46
C LEU A 265 2.49 13.50 22.55
N PRO A 266 2.68 12.97 23.77
CA PRO A 266 3.40 13.66 24.84
C PRO A 266 4.77 14.17 24.38
N ASP A 267 5.16 15.36 24.84
CA ASP A 267 6.40 16.07 24.43
C ASP A 267 7.68 15.21 24.54
N ASP A 268 7.65 14.14 25.34
CA ASP A 268 8.78 13.24 25.60
C ASP A 268 9.16 12.32 24.40
N LEU A 269 8.29 12.16 23.40
CA LEU A 269 8.55 11.31 22.21
C LEU A 269 9.04 12.10 20.98
N LYS A 270 9.08 13.43 21.04
CA LYS A 270 9.46 14.30 19.90
C LYS A 270 10.91 14.18 19.45
N ASN A 271 11.78 13.53 20.24
CA ASN A 271 13.21 13.37 19.95
C ASN A 271 13.60 11.97 19.48
N ALA A 272 12.64 11.07 19.25
CA ALA A 272 12.94 9.82 18.56
C ALA A 272 13.05 10.12 17.05
N SER A 273 14.21 9.80 16.47
CA SER A 273 14.46 9.88 15.03
C SER A 273 13.34 9.20 14.26
N MET A 274 12.58 9.98 13.50
CA MET A 274 11.40 9.55 12.75
C MET A 274 11.78 8.93 11.40
N ASP A 275 12.79 8.04 11.41
CA ASP A 275 13.29 7.35 10.22
C ASP A 275 12.78 5.89 10.11
N GLU A 276 11.95 5.43 11.06
CA GLU A 276 11.65 4.00 11.23
C GLU A 276 10.17 3.61 11.11
N TYR A 277 9.30 4.47 10.54
CA TYR A 277 7.96 4.04 10.14
C TYR A 277 7.97 3.55 8.69
N GLN A 278 8.50 2.34 8.52
CA GLN A 278 8.40 1.60 7.27
C GLN A 278 7.10 0.79 7.24
N TYR A 279 6.28 1.06 6.22
CA TYR A 279 5.22 0.23 5.62
C TYR A 279 4.94 -1.14 6.29
N TYR A 280 3.93 -1.23 7.14
CA TYR A 280 3.30 -2.52 7.46
C TYR A 280 2.23 -2.82 6.41
N GLU A 281 2.60 -3.62 5.41
CA GLU A 281 1.63 -4.34 4.56
C GLU A 281 0.90 -5.33 5.49
N TYR A 282 -0.44 -5.30 5.53
CA TYR A 282 -1.24 -6.21 6.36
C TYR A 282 -0.93 -7.68 6.01
N GLU A 283 -0.13 -8.34 6.84
CA GLU A 283 0.05 -9.79 6.80
C GLU A 283 -1.25 -10.47 7.31
N TYR A 284 -1.90 -11.25 6.45
CA TYR A 284 -2.86 -12.25 6.90
C TYR A 284 -2.08 -13.32 7.69
N PRO A 285 -2.41 -13.62 8.96
CA PRO A 285 -1.81 -14.76 9.62
C PRO A 285 -2.29 -16.02 8.92
N ALA A 286 -1.33 -16.75 8.33
CA ALA A 286 -1.56 -18.09 7.82
C ALA A 286 -2.12 -18.96 8.95
N SER A 287 -3.21 -19.65 8.66
CA SER A 287 -3.82 -20.65 9.52
C SER A 287 -2.78 -21.73 9.89
N GLY A 288 -2.23 -21.64 11.09
CA GLY A 288 -1.47 -22.71 11.72
C GLY A 288 -2.43 -23.82 12.16
N SER A 289 -2.17 -25.03 11.69
CA SER A 289 -2.87 -26.26 12.10
C SER A 289 -2.90 -26.43 13.62
N GLU A 290 -4.07 -26.84 14.12
CA GLU A 290 -4.27 -27.36 15.47
C GLU A 290 -3.16 -28.33 15.91
N SER A 291 -2.48 -27.98 16.99
CA SER A 291 -2.28 -28.87 18.14
C SER A 291 -1.32 -28.20 19.12
N GLU A 292 -1.83 -27.42 20.06
CA GLU A 292 -1.37 -27.48 21.45
C GLU A 292 -2.42 -26.85 22.37
N LEU A 293 -2.74 -27.60 23.42
CA LEU A 293 -3.89 -27.43 24.28
C LEU A 293 -3.78 -26.18 25.17
N LEU A 294 -4.88 -25.42 25.18
CA LEU A 294 -5.40 -24.56 26.25
C LEU A 294 -4.65 -24.63 27.60
N GLN A 295 -3.91 -23.58 27.92
CA GLN A 295 -3.80 -23.05 29.27
C GLN A 295 -3.77 -21.52 29.21
N ALA A 296 -4.96 -20.93 29.15
CA ALA A 296 -5.15 -19.50 29.42
C ALA A 296 -4.72 -19.23 30.87
N ARG A 297 -3.59 -18.55 31.04
CA ARG A 297 -3.24 -17.93 32.32
C ARG A 297 -3.98 -16.59 32.39
N SER A 298 -5.00 -16.54 33.22
CA SER A 298 -5.64 -15.30 33.65
C SER A 298 -4.64 -14.49 34.48
N GLU A 299 -3.96 -13.54 33.86
CA GLU A 299 -3.38 -12.41 34.59
C GLU A 299 -4.36 -11.26 34.46
N GLU A 300 -5.13 -11.02 35.53
CA GLU A 300 -5.93 -9.81 35.71
C GLU A 300 -4.99 -8.61 35.69
N SER A 301 -4.82 -8.00 34.52
CA SER A 301 -4.31 -6.64 34.41
C SER A 301 -5.39 -5.72 34.93
N THR A 302 -5.18 -5.16 36.13
CA THR A 302 -5.96 -4.03 36.63
C THR A 302 -5.58 -2.77 35.85
N GLY A 303 -6.00 -2.71 34.59
CA GLY A 303 -6.08 -1.48 33.80
C GLY A 303 -7.35 -0.72 34.17
N SER A 304 -7.26 0.61 34.25
CA SER A 304 -8.42 1.51 34.37
C SER A 304 -9.55 1.11 33.41
N PRO A 305 -10.84 1.38 33.76
CA PRO A 305 -11.96 0.97 32.91
C PRO A 305 -11.72 1.46 31.49
N GLU A 306 -11.67 0.49 30.58
CA GLU A 306 -11.76 0.67 29.14
C GLU A 306 -12.86 1.72 28.90
N LYS A 307 -12.51 2.84 28.26
CA LYS A 307 -13.53 3.80 27.82
C LYS A 307 -14.57 2.98 27.04
N ASP A 308 -15.84 3.09 27.43
CA ASP A 308 -16.94 2.55 26.64
C ASP A 308 -16.67 2.90 25.16
N PRO A 309 -16.77 1.93 24.22
CA PRO A 309 -16.58 2.24 22.81
C PRO A 309 -17.55 3.37 22.45
N GLU A 310 -17.03 4.43 21.83
CA GLU A 310 -17.85 5.56 21.44
C GLU A 310 -19.09 5.07 20.70
N PRO A 311 -20.29 5.59 21.03
CA PRO A 311 -21.52 5.06 20.48
C PRO A 311 -21.48 5.17 18.95
N SER A 312 -21.68 4.04 18.30
CA SER A 312 -21.81 3.93 16.84
C SER A 312 -22.62 5.09 16.25
N THR A 313 -22.04 5.81 15.30
CA THR A 313 -22.68 6.99 14.70
C THR A 313 -23.65 6.54 13.61
N LYS A 314 -24.91 6.98 13.71
CA LYS A 314 -25.89 6.81 12.64
C LYS A 314 -25.72 7.87 11.55
N LEU A 315 -26.01 7.51 10.30
CA LEU A 315 -25.92 8.43 9.16
C LEU A 315 -26.73 9.72 9.35
N LYS A 316 -27.89 9.66 10.00
CA LYS A 316 -28.70 10.87 10.29
C LYS A 316 -27.99 11.88 11.21
N ASP A 317 -27.04 11.42 12.01
CA ASP A 317 -26.32 12.22 13.01
C ASP A 317 -24.92 12.63 12.51
N ILE A 318 -24.48 12.16 11.33
CA ILE A 318 -23.09 12.35 10.87
C ILE A 318 -22.68 13.81 10.71
N ASP A 319 -23.59 14.67 10.23
CA ASP A 319 -23.32 16.10 10.03
C ASP A 319 -23.13 16.86 11.35
N ARG A 320 -23.60 16.31 12.48
CA ARG A 320 -23.34 16.87 13.81
C ARG A 320 -21.89 16.65 14.22
N ILE A 321 -21.28 15.56 13.75
CA ILE A 321 -19.94 15.11 14.13
C ILE A 321 -18.91 15.70 13.15
N LEU A 322 -19.09 15.44 11.86
CA LEU A 322 -18.14 15.83 10.81
C LEU A 322 -18.37 17.24 10.24
N ASN A 323 -19.20 18.04 10.91
CA ASN A 323 -19.81 19.26 10.36
C ASN A 323 -20.68 18.99 9.11
N SER A 324 -21.38 20.02 8.62
CA SER A 324 -22.43 19.86 7.60
C SER A 324 -21.92 19.35 6.24
N GLY A 325 -22.73 18.53 5.57
CA GLY A 325 -22.62 18.22 4.13
C GLY A 325 -22.29 16.76 3.82
N TRP A 326 -21.86 15.99 4.81
CA TRP A 326 -21.52 14.57 4.68
C TRP A 326 -22.74 13.70 4.44
N ARG A 327 -23.84 13.92 5.18
CA ARG A 327 -25.06 13.14 5.00
C ARG A 327 -25.56 13.19 3.56
N GLN A 328 -25.57 14.38 2.97
CA GLN A 328 -26.02 14.59 1.59
C GLN A 328 -25.06 13.92 0.60
N LEU A 329 -23.75 14.13 0.75
CA LEU A 329 -22.74 13.53 -0.12
C LEU A 329 -22.84 12.00 -0.14
N LEU A 330 -22.92 11.36 1.04
CA LEU A 330 -23.05 9.91 1.16
C LEU A 330 -24.37 9.43 0.54
N THR A 331 -25.48 10.11 0.82
CA THR A 331 -26.77 9.77 0.21
C THR A 331 -26.69 9.81 -1.31
N ASP A 332 -26.03 10.83 -1.86
CA ASP A 332 -25.89 11.00 -3.30
C ASP A 332 -24.94 9.97 -3.95
N ILE A 333 -23.86 9.57 -3.27
CA ILE A 333 -22.98 8.47 -3.71
C ILE A 333 -23.77 7.17 -3.81
N PHE A 334 -24.47 6.79 -2.74
CA PHE A 334 -25.22 5.54 -2.72
C PHE A 334 -26.40 5.56 -3.69
N LYS A 335 -27.04 6.73 -3.87
CA LYS A 335 -28.09 6.90 -4.87
C LYS A 335 -27.59 6.70 -6.30
N ASP A 336 -26.39 7.19 -6.63
CA ASP A 336 -25.76 6.93 -7.93
C ASP A 336 -25.49 5.43 -8.14
N ALA A 337 -25.25 4.67 -7.06
CA ALA A 337 -25.18 3.21 -7.06
C ALA A 337 -26.55 2.50 -7.00
N SER A 338 -27.66 3.23 -7.18
CA SER A 338 -29.03 2.72 -7.05
C SER A 338 -29.41 2.18 -5.65
N VAL A 339 -28.76 2.68 -4.60
CA VAL A 339 -29.05 2.36 -3.20
C VAL A 339 -29.62 3.58 -2.49
N ASN A 340 -30.79 3.43 -1.88
CA ASN A 340 -31.41 4.50 -1.09
C ASN A 340 -31.10 4.31 0.39
N LEU A 341 -30.43 5.29 1.00
CA LEU A 341 -30.13 5.30 2.43
C LEU A 341 -31.33 5.85 3.22
N THR A 342 -31.56 5.27 4.39
CA THR A 342 -32.67 5.62 5.31
C THR A 342 -32.26 6.67 6.34
N GLY A 343 -30.96 6.79 6.62
CA GLY A 343 -30.40 7.57 7.72
C GLY A 343 -30.13 6.73 8.99
N GLU A 344 -30.61 5.49 9.06
CA GLU A 344 -30.38 4.57 10.19
C GLU A 344 -29.17 3.66 9.97
N GLU A 345 -28.46 3.80 8.85
CA GLU A 345 -27.23 3.08 8.58
C GLU A 345 -26.14 3.46 9.60
N GLU A 346 -25.36 2.46 10.01
CA GLU A 346 -24.16 2.70 10.83
C GLU A 346 -23.08 3.38 9.99
N VAL A 347 -22.31 4.25 10.62
CA VAL A 347 -21.17 4.95 10.02
C VAL A 347 -19.94 4.78 10.92
N ASN A 348 -18.85 4.30 10.33
CA ASN A 348 -17.53 4.37 10.94
C ASN A 348 -16.83 5.61 10.37
N ALA A 349 -16.46 6.55 11.23
CA ALA A 349 -15.70 7.75 10.85
C ALA A 349 -14.51 7.88 11.81
N PHE A 350 -13.32 7.48 11.36
CA PHE A 350 -12.13 7.41 12.22
C PHE A 350 -11.43 8.78 12.34
N ASP A 351 -11.09 9.37 11.21
CA ASP A 351 -10.32 10.62 11.18
C ASP A 351 -11.23 11.85 11.14
N GLU A 352 -12.07 12.05 12.17
CA GLU A 352 -13.07 13.13 12.19
C GLU A 352 -12.49 14.50 11.84
N GLY A 353 -11.34 14.84 12.41
CA GLY A 353 -10.68 16.12 12.16
C GLY A 353 -10.15 16.26 10.73
N PHE A 354 -9.62 15.18 10.14
CA PHE A 354 -9.27 15.16 8.72
C PHE A 354 -10.52 15.33 7.85
N LEU A 355 -11.60 14.60 8.13
CA LEU A 355 -12.84 14.66 7.35
C LEU A 355 -13.45 16.08 7.41
N VAL A 356 -13.49 16.69 8.59
CA VAL A 356 -13.89 18.09 8.78
C VAL A 356 -12.97 19.04 7.98
N GLY A 357 -11.66 18.88 8.11
CA GLY A 357 -10.65 19.71 7.46
C GLY A 357 -10.69 19.61 5.94
N ALA A 358 -10.81 18.39 5.41
CA ALA A 358 -10.89 18.10 3.98
C ALA A 358 -12.16 18.70 3.36
N MET A 359 -13.32 18.55 4.02
CA MET A 359 -14.58 19.16 3.56
C MET A 359 -14.47 20.70 3.53
N LYS A 360 -13.88 21.30 4.57
CA LYS A 360 -13.64 22.74 4.64
C LYS A 360 -12.68 23.20 3.54
N LEU A 361 -11.59 22.47 3.31
CA LEU A 361 -10.60 22.77 2.28
C LEU A 361 -11.22 22.72 0.89
N LEU A 362 -11.94 21.64 0.56
CA LEU A 362 -12.62 21.49 -0.72
C LEU A 362 -13.61 22.61 -1.02
N ASN A 363 -14.36 23.07 -0.02
CA ASN A 363 -15.32 24.15 -0.18
C ASN A 363 -14.67 25.55 -0.21
N GLY A 364 -13.46 25.69 0.34
CA GLY A 364 -12.73 26.96 0.40
C GLY A 364 -11.70 27.17 -0.72
N THR A 365 -11.27 26.10 -1.39
CA THR A 365 -10.32 26.15 -2.50
C THR A 365 -11.02 26.53 -3.81
N SER A 366 -10.32 27.28 -4.67
CA SER A 366 -10.87 27.71 -5.96
C SER A 366 -11.10 26.50 -6.89
N GLY A 367 -12.12 26.61 -7.75
CA GLY A 367 -12.57 25.50 -8.59
C GLY A 367 -11.49 24.99 -9.55
N ASP A 368 -10.66 25.88 -10.09
CA ASP A 368 -9.52 25.55 -10.95
C ASP A 368 -8.51 24.63 -10.25
N VAL A 369 -8.16 24.93 -9.00
CA VAL A 369 -7.23 24.11 -8.21
C VAL A 369 -7.85 22.74 -7.90
N VAL A 370 -9.13 22.69 -7.50
CA VAL A 370 -9.82 21.42 -7.22
C VAL A 370 -9.94 20.56 -8.49
N ASN A 371 -10.32 21.16 -9.63
CA ASN A 371 -10.36 20.47 -10.92
C ASN A 371 -8.99 19.92 -11.32
N ASN A 372 -7.95 20.75 -11.15
CA ASN A 372 -6.58 20.37 -11.49
C ASN A 372 -6.05 19.25 -10.60
N TYR A 373 -6.35 19.28 -9.31
CA TYR A 373 -6.02 18.22 -8.37
C TYR A 373 -6.63 16.88 -8.79
N PHE A 374 -7.94 16.83 -9.00
CA PHE A 374 -8.61 15.59 -9.40
C PHE A 374 -8.15 15.09 -10.77
N GLY A 375 -7.96 15.99 -11.74
CA GLY A 375 -7.41 15.62 -13.04
C GLY A 375 -5.98 15.09 -12.94
N TRP A 376 -5.13 15.68 -12.11
CA TRP A 376 -3.79 15.18 -11.81
C TRP A 376 -3.84 13.77 -11.22
N LYS A 377 -4.69 13.54 -10.21
CA LYS A 377 -4.80 12.23 -9.54
C LYS A 377 -5.32 11.15 -10.48
N LEU A 378 -6.27 11.48 -11.37
CA LEU A 378 -6.71 10.58 -12.43
C LEU A 378 -5.58 10.25 -13.40
N LEU A 379 -4.82 11.25 -13.88
CA LEU A 379 -3.70 11.02 -14.78
C LEU A 379 -2.56 10.23 -14.13
N TYR A 380 -2.24 10.51 -12.86
CA TYR A 380 -1.27 9.74 -12.11
C TYR A 380 -1.68 8.26 -11.98
N LYS A 381 -2.96 8.00 -11.69
CA LYS A 381 -3.47 6.64 -11.51
C LYS A 381 -3.62 5.88 -12.82
N LEU A 382 -4.07 6.54 -13.89
CA LEU A 382 -4.46 5.90 -15.15
C LEU A 382 -3.38 6.00 -16.24
N GLY A 383 -2.48 6.98 -16.15
CA GLY A 383 -1.38 7.19 -17.10
C GLY A 383 -0.54 5.94 -17.34
N PRO A 384 -0.03 5.27 -16.28
CA PRO A 384 0.76 4.04 -16.44
C PRO A 384 0.00 2.86 -17.08
N ILE A 385 -1.33 2.92 -17.12
CA ILE A 385 -2.19 1.87 -17.70
C ILE A 385 -2.56 2.20 -19.14
N ALA A 386 -2.73 3.49 -19.46
CA ALA A 386 -3.31 3.95 -20.72
C ALA A 386 -2.29 4.55 -21.69
N SER A 387 -1.01 4.61 -21.31
CA SER A 387 0.06 5.16 -22.14
C SER A 387 1.36 4.37 -21.99
N HIS A 388 2.05 4.17 -23.09
CA HIS A 388 3.34 3.49 -23.13
C HIS A 388 4.47 4.40 -23.61
N ASN A 389 4.17 5.44 -24.40
CA ASN A 389 5.19 6.26 -25.03
C ASN A 389 4.79 7.75 -25.09
N MET A 390 4.39 8.30 -23.94
CA MET A 390 4.10 9.72 -23.79
C MET A 390 5.39 10.49 -23.48
N THR A 391 5.86 11.27 -24.44
CA THR A 391 7.00 12.18 -24.27
C THR A 391 6.54 13.62 -24.46
N THR A 392 7.09 14.53 -23.65
CA THR A 392 7.01 15.99 -23.82
C THR A 392 7.68 16.47 -25.10
#